data_AF-A0A2V9YAZ1-F1
#
_entry.id   AF-A0A2V9YAZ1-F1
#
_cell.length_a   1.000
_cell.length_b   1.000
_cell.length_c   1.000
_cell.angle_alpha   90.00
_cell.angle_beta   90.00
_cell.angle_gamma   90.00
#
_symmetry.space_group_name_H-M   'P 1'
#
loop_
_entity.id
_entity.type
_entity.pdbx_description
1 polymer ?
#
loop_
_entity_poly.entity_id
_entity_poly.type
_entity_poly.pdbx_seq_one_letter_code
_entity_poly.pdbx_strand_id
1 'polypeptide(L)'
;MNPDGNLERLLESAVVNHWADLTRGTPAGLIHIEYGFADGGTLDYLKVWSSLSRGHWLLACEYWMSANTFHAAGIGFENGYQSEGMADVLEVAMQHQSSFVLPPNLGRQGLLQISTPTAEESAAAATLISEVFDRLASPLTQPAVA
;
A
#
# COMPACT_ATOMS: atom_id res chain seq x y z
N MET A 1 -13.40 -19.33 -8.12
CA MET A 1 -12.67 -18.09 -8.50
C MET A 1 -12.79 -17.19 -7.29
N ASN A 2 -11.82 -17.23 -6.37
CA ASN A 2 -11.87 -16.43 -5.16
C ASN A 2 -10.97 -15.19 -5.40
N PRO A 3 -11.53 -13.98 -5.46
CA PRO A 3 -10.75 -12.76 -5.67
C PRO A 3 -10.06 -12.32 -4.36
N ASP A 4 -9.28 -13.20 -3.73
CA ASP A 4 -8.72 -12.99 -2.38
C ASP A 4 -7.44 -12.12 -2.40
N GLY A 5 -7.47 -11.04 -3.15
CA GLY A 5 -6.39 -10.07 -3.19
C GLY A 5 -6.95 -8.74 -3.66
N ASN A 6 -7.75 -8.07 -2.83
CA ASN A 6 -8.07 -6.68 -3.08
C ASN A 6 -6.82 -5.83 -2.78
N LEU A 7 -6.38 -5.04 -3.76
CA LEU A 7 -5.22 -4.16 -3.59
C LEU A 7 -5.42 -3.18 -2.43
N GLU A 8 -6.61 -2.59 -2.29
CA GLU A 8 -6.93 -1.66 -1.21
C GLU A 8 -6.81 -2.32 0.16
N ARG A 9 -7.21 -3.60 0.28
CA ARG A 9 -7.07 -4.36 1.53
C ARG A 9 -5.59 -4.63 1.87
N LEU A 10 -4.75 -4.89 0.87
CA LEU A 10 -3.32 -5.01 1.07
C LEU A 10 -2.71 -3.69 1.52
N LEU A 11 -3.08 -2.58 0.87
CA LEU A 11 -2.60 -1.24 1.22
C LEU A 11 -3.04 -0.81 2.63
N GLU A 12 -4.29 -1.09 3.01
CA GLU A 12 -4.79 -0.88 4.36
C GLU A 12 -3.99 -1.72 5.38
N SER A 13 -3.79 -3.01 5.08
CA SER A 13 -3.01 -3.91 5.94
C SER A 13 -1.56 -3.44 6.09
N ALA A 14 -0.95 -2.90 5.02
CA ALA A 14 0.39 -2.33 5.07
C ALA A 14 0.47 -1.17 6.07
N VAL A 15 -0.49 -0.24 6.01
CA VAL A 15 -0.56 0.89 6.96
C VAL A 15 -0.77 0.41 8.39
N VAL A 16 -1.66 -0.56 8.60
CA VAL A 16 -1.94 -1.12 9.92
C VAL A 16 -0.69 -1.82 10.50
N ASN A 17 0.00 -2.63 9.70
CA ASN A 17 1.17 -3.38 10.13
C ASN A 17 2.39 -2.47 10.40
N HIS A 18 2.51 -1.37 9.64
CA HIS A 18 3.59 -0.39 9.77
C HIS A 18 3.13 0.90 10.48
N TRP A 19 2.08 0.81 11.29
CA TRP A 19 1.48 1.96 11.96
C TRP A 19 2.49 2.74 12.81
N ALA A 20 3.33 2.04 13.58
CA ALA A 20 4.31 2.68 14.46
C ALA A 20 5.33 3.54 13.70
N ASP A 21 5.72 3.12 12.50
CA ASP A 21 6.65 3.85 11.65
C ASP A 21 5.97 5.10 11.05
N LEU A 22 4.72 4.94 10.62
CA LEU A 22 3.90 6.01 10.03
C LEU A 22 3.39 7.02 11.06
N THR A 23 3.33 6.64 12.34
CA THR A 23 2.96 7.53 13.44
C THR A 23 4.11 8.00 14.31
N ARG A 24 5.34 7.55 14.01
CA ARG A 24 6.55 7.83 14.80
C ARG A 24 6.35 7.50 16.28
N GLY A 25 5.64 6.41 16.56
CA GLY A 25 5.29 5.97 17.91
C GLY A 25 4.17 6.78 18.59
N THR A 26 3.46 7.66 17.89
CA THR A 26 2.32 8.39 18.45
C THR A 26 1.13 7.43 18.61
N PRO A 27 0.43 7.42 19.76
CA PRO A 27 -0.64 6.47 20.06
C PRO A 27 -1.92 6.69 19.25
N ALA A 28 -2.09 7.87 18.64
CA ALA A 28 -3.24 8.19 17.81
C ALA A 28 -2.80 8.96 16.57
N GLY A 29 -3.50 8.71 15.47
CA GLY A 29 -3.25 9.37 14.21
C GLY A 29 -4.30 9.02 13.19
N LEU A 30 -4.19 9.68 12.04
CA LEU A 30 -4.96 9.36 10.86
C LEU A 30 -3.98 9.20 9.70
N ILE A 31 -4.01 8.06 9.04
CA ILE A 31 -3.23 7.83 7.82
C ILE A 31 -4.21 7.85 6.66
N HIS A 32 -3.80 8.43 5.54
CA HIS A 32 -4.53 8.27 4.29
C HIS A 32 -3.60 7.87 3.15
N ILE A 33 -4.13 7.04 2.26
CA ILE A 33 -3.47 6.63 1.04
C ILE A 33 -4.24 7.27 -0.11
N GLU A 34 -3.59 8.17 -0.83
CA GLU A 34 -4.09 8.69 -2.10
C GLU A 34 -3.45 7.88 -3.21
N TYR A 35 -4.23 7.48 -4.22
CA TYR A 35 -3.68 6.81 -5.39
C TYR A 35 -4.36 7.31 -6.67
N GLY A 36 -3.58 7.36 -7.75
CA GLY A 36 -4.03 7.74 -9.07
C GLY A 36 -3.87 6.60 -10.06
N PHE A 37 -4.61 6.67 -11.16
CA PHE A 37 -4.60 5.64 -12.19
C PHE A 37 -3.95 6.15 -13.47
N ALA A 38 -3.25 5.25 -14.16
CA ALA A 38 -2.83 5.45 -15.54
C ALA A 38 -4.00 5.19 -16.49
N ASP A 39 -3.86 5.58 -17.76
CA ASP A 39 -4.87 5.36 -18.81
C ASP A 39 -5.24 3.87 -18.99
N GLY A 40 -4.33 2.96 -18.63
CA GLY A 40 -4.56 1.51 -18.65
C GLY A 40 -5.40 0.96 -17.49
N GLY A 41 -5.80 1.80 -16.53
CA GLY A 41 -6.59 1.40 -15.37
C GLY A 41 -5.80 0.79 -14.20
N THR A 42 -4.49 0.65 -14.34
CA THR A 42 -3.57 0.34 -13.22
C THR A 42 -3.27 1.61 -12.42
N LEU A 43 -2.87 1.46 -11.16
CA LEU A 43 -2.35 2.57 -10.37
C LEU A 43 -1.05 3.06 -11.01
N ASP A 44 -0.97 4.38 -11.18
CA ASP A 44 0.23 5.09 -11.65
C ASP A 44 1.10 5.52 -10.47
N TYR A 45 0.46 5.92 -9.38
CA TYR A 45 1.13 6.35 -8.18
C TYR A 45 0.30 6.08 -6.93
N LEU A 46 0.96 6.07 -5.79
CA LEU A 46 0.34 6.15 -4.47
C LEU A 46 1.11 7.12 -3.56
N LYS A 47 0.42 7.74 -2.62
CA LYS A 47 0.97 8.63 -1.61
C LYS A 47 0.37 8.28 -0.27
N VAL A 48 1.23 8.03 0.71
CA VAL A 48 0.84 7.77 2.09
C VAL A 48 1.12 9.02 2.88
N TRP A 49 0.08 9.59 3.48
CA TRP A 49 0.24 10.71 4.37
C TRP A 49 -0.24 10.42 5.77
N SER A 50 0.39 11.12 6.70
CA SER A 50 0.20 10.94 8.12
C SER A 50 -0.23 12.25 8.77
N SER A 51 -1.30 12.18 9.56
CA SER A 51 -1.76 13.26 10.42
C SER A 51 -1.56 12.88 11.89
N LEU A 52 -0.47 13.39 12.45
CA LEU A 52 -0.11 13.22 13.88
C LEU A 52 -0.66 14.35 14.75
N SER A 53 -0.88 15.52 14.15
CA SER A 53 -1.48 16.67 14.79
C SER A 53 -2.69 17.13 13.97
N ARG A 54 -3.76 17.49 14.67
CA ARG A 54 -5.04 17.82 14.05
C ARG A 54 -4.86 18.93 13.02
N GLY A 55 -5.27 18.67 11.78
CA GLY A 55 -5.24 19.64 10.68
C GLY A 55 -3.91 19.74 9.94
N HIS A 56 -2.91 18.94 10.30
CA HIS A 56 -1.64 18.86 9.60
C HIS A 56 -1.47 17.47 8.98
N TRP A 57 -1.10 17.46 7.69
CA TRP A 57 -0.77 16.26 6.95
C TRP A 57 0.67 16.34 6.49
N LEU A 58 1.43 15.27 6.74
CA LEU A 58 2.81 15.13 6.29
C LEU A 58 2.88 13.92 5.36
N LEU A 59 3.48 14.11 4.18
CA LEU A 59 3.76 13.01 3.27
C LEU A 59 4.78 12.09 3.94
N ALA A 60 4.41 10.83 4.17
CA ALA A 60 5.29 9.83 4.75
C ALA A 60 6.13 9.17 3.67
N CYS A 61 5.46 8.65 2.65
CA CYS A 61 6.10 8.13 1.45
C CYS A 61 5.19 8.26 0.24
N GLU A 62 5.79 8.15 -0.92
CA GLU A 62 5.10 8.02 -2.20
C GLU A 62 5.76 6.93 -3.02
N TYR A 63 4.98 6.35 -3.93
CA TYR A 63 5.44 5.39 -4.91
C TYR A 63 4.97 5.81 -6.29
N TRP A 64 5.86 5.79 -7.27
CA TRP A 64 5.54 6.07 -8.66
C TRP A 64 5.93 4.90 -9.56
N MET A 65 5.02 4.45 -10.43
CA MET A 65 5.32 3.40 -11.40
C MET A 65 6.36 3.84 -12.44
N SER A 66 6.45 5.14 -12.71
CA SER A 66 7.39 5.71 -13.67
C SER A 66 7.87 7.07 -13.21
N ALA A 67 9.13 7.38 -13.52
CA ALA A 67 9.71 8.67 -13.19
C ALA A 67 9.08 9.77 -14.06
N ASN A 68 8.89 10.94 -13.46
CA ASN A 68 8.48 12.16 -14.14
C ASN A 68 9.36 13.34 -13.69
N THR A 69 9.06 14.55 -14.16
CA THR A 69 9.83 15.75 -13.86
C THR A 69 9.97 16.05 -12.36
N PHE A 70 9.00 15.61 -11.56
CA PHE A 70 8.92 15.92 -10.13
C PHE A 70 9.20 14.71 -9.24
N HIS A 71 9.02 13.49 -9.75
CA HIS A 71 9.03 12.27 -8.95
C HIS A 71 9.90 11.19 -9.60
N ALA A 72 10.72 10.52 -8.79
CA ALA A 72 11.46 9.34 -9.21
C ALA A 72 10.52 8.11 -9.22
N ALA A 73 10.85 7.12 -10.06
CA ALA A 73 10.17 5.82 -10.02
C ALA A 73 10.53 5.04 -8.75
N GLY A 74 9.61 4.18 -8.30
CA GLY A 74 9.75 3.42 -7.07
C GLY A 74 9.33 4.22 -5.84
N ILE A 75 9.77 3.76 -4.66
CA ILE A 75 9.43 4.38 -3.39
C ILE A 75 10.34 5.57 -3.04
N GLY A 76 9.74 6.66 -2.56
CA GLY A 76 10.41 7.78 -1.92
C GLY A 76 9.81 8.04 -0.55
N PHE A 77 10.66 8.22 0.47
CA PHE A 77 10.22 8.66 1.79
C PHE A 77 10.52 10.14 1.99
N GLU A 78 9.62 10.82 2.70
CA GLU A 78 9.66 12.26 2.91
C GLU A 78 9.57 12.62 4.39
N ASN A 79 9.87 13.88 4.71
CA ASN A 79 9.72 14.44 6.06
C ASN A 79 10.47 13.69 7.18
N GLY A 80 11.45 12.85 6.85
CA GLY A 80 12.19 12.01 7.82
C GLY A 80 11.48 10.72 8.23
N TYR A 81 10.43 10.30 7.52
CA TYR A 81 9.88 8.95 7.66
C TYR A 81 10.80 7.93 6.99
N GLN A 82 10.82 6.70 7.51
CA GLN A 82 11.49 5.55 6.92
C GLN A 82 10.78 4.28 7.41
N SER A 83 10.57 3.29 6.53
CA SER A 83 10.09 1.96 6.91
C SER A 83 10.42 0.96 5.80
N GLU A 84 11.36 0.05 6.05
CA GLU A 84 11.77 -0.97 5.09
C GLU A 84 10.60 -1.91 4.76
N GLY A 85 9.87 -2.37 5.78
CA GLY A 85 8.71 -3.24 5.57
C GLY A 85 7.59 -2.57 4.76
N MET A 86 7.30 -1.29 5.01
CA MET A 86 6.35 -0.55 4.18
C MET A 86 6.83 -0.43 2.73
N ALA A 87 8.14 -0.24 2.52
CA ALA A 87 8.73 -0.18 1.19
C ALA A 87 8.52 -1.47 0.42
N ASP A 88 8.83 -2.61 1.04
CA ASP A 88 8.67 -3.92 0.42
C ASP A 88 7.21 -4.21 0.07
N VAL A 89 6.27 -3.89 0.97
CA VAL A 89 4.84 -4.13 0.73
C VAL A 89 4.33 -3.25 -0.42
N LEU A 90 4.73 -1.97 -0.47
CA LEU A 90 4.33 -1.07 -1.55
C LEU A 90 4.94 -1.47 -2.90
N GLU A 91 6.21 -1.89 -2.92
CA GLU A 91 6.87 -2.40 -4.12
C GLU A 91 6.11 -3.64 -4.64
N VAL A 92 5.80 -4.59 -3.76
CA VAL A 92 5.02 -5.78 -4.13
C VAL A 92 3.63 -5.42 -4.64
N ALA A 93 2.92 -4.53 -3.94
CA ALA A 93 1.58 -4.08 -4.31
C ALA A 93 1.57 -3.42 -5.70
N MET A 94 2.57 -2.58 -5.99
CA MET A 94 2.66 -1.79 -7.21
C MET A 94 3.21 -2.56 -8.41
N GLN A 95 4.21 -3.43 -8.21
CA GLN A 95 4.77 -4.26 -9.30
C GLN A 95 3.88 -5.44 -9.67
N HIS A 96 3.09 -5.96 -8.73
CA HIS A 96 2.23 -7.13 -8.95
C HIS A 96 0.75 -6.78 -9.02
N GLN A 97 0.38 -5.56 -9.45
CA GLN A 97 -1.01 -5.10 -9.56
C GLN A 97 -1.94 -6.07 -10.30
N SER A 98 -1.45 -6.79 -11.31
CA SER A 98 -2.21 -7.80 -12.06
C SER A 98 -2.60 -9.03 -11.24
N SER A 99 -1.98 -9.22 -10.07
CA SER A 99 -2.30 -10.29 -9.11
C SER A 99 -3.42 -9.89 -8.15
N PHE A 100 -3.90 -8.65 -8.23
CA PHE A 100 -4.92 -8.10 -7.34
C PHE A 100 -6.14 -7.63 -8.12
N VAL A 101 -7.28 -7.62 -7.43
CA VAL A 101 -8.44 -6.86 -7.87
C VAL A 101 -8.19 -5.39 -7.57
N LEU A 102 -8.12 -4.59 -8.64
CA LEU A 102 -7.93 -3.15 -8.54
C LEU A 102 -9.25 -2.43 -8.25
N PRO A 103 -9.21 -1.32 -7.50
CA PRO A 103 -10.36 -0.43 -7.39
C PRO A 103 -10.77 0.09 -8.78
N PRO A 104 -12.08 0.27 -9.05
CA PRO A 104 -12.53 0.75 -10.34
C PRO A 104 -11.98 2.16 -10.61
N ASN A 105 -11.33 2.35 -11.76
CA ASN A 105 -10.93 3.68 -12.21
C ASN A 105 -12.19 4.45 -12.63
N LEU A 106 -12.64 5.37 -11.78
CA LEU A 106 -13.80 6.23 -12.02
C LEU A 106 -13.42 7.59 -12.61
N GLY A 107 -12.22 7.73 -13.17
CA GLY A 107 -11.68 9.01 -13.67
C GLY A 107 -11.34 10.00 -12.56
N ARG A 108 -11.17 9.52 -11.32
CA ARG A 108 -10.79 10.31 -10.14
C ARG A 108 -9.77 9.55 -9.31
N GLN A 109 -9.01 10.29 -8.51
CA GLN A 109 -8.12 9.72 -7.50
C GLN A 109 -8.93 8.92 -6.47
N GLY A 110 -8.37 7.79 -6.04
CA GLY A 110 -8.89 7.02 -4.92
C GLY A 110 -8.27 7.47 -3.61
N LEU A 111 -8.99 7.23 -2.52
CA LEU A 111 -8.57 7.60 -1.17
C LEU A 111 -8.98 6.52 -0.17
N LEU A 112 -8.00 6.00 0.58
CA LEU A 112 -8.22 5.18 1.76
C LEU A 112 -7.88 5.99 2.99
N GLN A 113 -8.73 5.90 4.02
CA GLN A 113 -8.49 6.55 5.30
C GLN A 113 -8.46 5.50 6.40
N ILE A 114 -7.34 5.41 7.09
CA ILE A 114 -7.06 4.40 8.12
C ILE A 114 -6.87 5.11 9.45
N SER A 115 -7.68 4.72 10.43
CA SER A 115 -7.59 5.22 11.81
C SER A 115 -6.67 4.33 12.65
N THR A 116 -6.39 4.74 13.89
CA THR A 116 -5.58 3.94 14.81
C THR A 116 -6.08 2.49 14.88
N PRO A 117 -5.24 1.51 14.51
CA PRO A 117 -5.65 0.11 14.49
C PRO A 117 -5.72 -0.47 15.90
N THR A 118 -6.59 -1.44 16.06
CA THR A 118 -6.64 -2.32 17.22
C THR A 118 -5.55 -3.41 17.12
N ALA A 119 -5.28 -4.08 18.24
CA ALA A 119 -4.34 -5.20 18.26
C ALA A 119 -4.80 -6.37 17.37
N GLU A 120 -6.11 -6.59 17.28
CA GLU A 120 -6.71 -7.64 16.44
C GLU A 120 -6.52 -7.33 14.96
N GLU A 121 -6.82 -6.10 14.54
CA GLU A 121 -6.58 -5.63 13.16
C GLU A 121 -5.08 -5.71 12.80
N SER A 122 -4.20 -5.38 13.75
CA SER A 122 -2.75 -5.48 13.56
C SER A 122 -2.29 -6.92 13.31
N ALA A 123 -2.81 -7.88 14.09
CA ALA A 123 -2.50 -9.30 13.90
C ALA A 123 -3.07 -9.84 12.57
N ALA A 124 -4.28 -9.43 12.21
CA ALA A 124 -4.92 -9.81 10.94
C ALA A 124 -4.15 -9.24 9.74
N ALA A 125 -3.71 -7.99 9.80
CA ALA A 125 -2.91 -7.34 8.77
C ALA A 125 -1.56 -8.04 8.55
N ALA A 126 -0.85 -8.37 9.64
CA ALA A 126 0.41 -9.10 9.57
C ALA A 126 0.27 -10.48 8.91
N THR A 127 -0.82 -11.20 9.25
CA THR A 127 -1.14 -12.49 8.64
C THR A 127 -1.41 -12.34 7.14
N LEU A 128 -2.23 -11.35 6.76
CA LEU A 128 -2.58 -11.10 5.36
C LEU A 128 -1.35 -10.76 4.51
N ILE A 129 -0.47 -9.88 5.01
CA ILE A 129 0.76 -9.52 4.28
C ILE A 129 1.62 -10.77 4.07
N SER A 130 1.80 -11.58 5.10
CA SER A 130 2.59 -12.82 5.01
C SER A 130 2.02 -13.78 3.96
N GLU A 131 0.69 -14.00 3.97
CA GLU A 131 0.00 -14.84 2.98
C GLU A 131 0.15 -14.34 1.54
N VAL A 132 0.07 -13.02 1.33
CA VAL A 132 0.26 -12.41 0.00
C VAL A 132 1.69 -12.62 -0.48
N PHE A 133 2.68 -12.40 0.39
CA PHE A 133 4.10 -12.59 0.06
C PHE A 133 4.40 -14.05 -0.27
N ASP A 134 3.93 -14.99 0.54
CA ASP A 134 4.11 -16.44 0.29
C ASP A 134 3.48 -16.88 -1.04
N ARG A 135 2.31 -16.33 -1.37
CA ARG A 135 1.62 -16.61 -2.63
C ARG A 135 2.40 -16.10 -3.84
N LEU A 136 2.99 -14.91 -3.75
CA LEU A 136 3.76 -14.30 -4.84
C LEU A 136 5.17 -14.89 -4.98
N ALA A 137 5.76 -15.34 -3.87
CA ALA A 137 7.05 -16.04 -3.86
C ALA A 137 6.95 -17.48 -4.36
N SER A 138 5.77 -18.10 -4.28
CA SER A 138 5.54 -19.46 -4.75
C SER A 138 5.59 -19.53 -6.28
N PRO A 139 6.52 -20.30 -6.89
CA PRO A 139 6.47 -20.57 -8.32
C PRO A 139 5.21 -21.37 -8.60
N LEU A 140 4.25 -20.77 -9.31
CA LEU A 140 3.06 -21.46 -9.80
C LEU A 140 3.50 -22.77 -10.47
N THR A 141 3.19 -23.90 -9.83
CA THR A 141 3.26 -25.21 -10.47
C THR A 141 2.21 -25.20 -11.56
N GLN A 142 2.60 -24.83 -12.79
CA GLN A 142 1.74 -24.97 -13.96
C GLN A 142 1.35 -26.44 -14.08
N PRO A 143 0.06 -26.78 -14.21
CA PRO A 143 -0.31 -28.13 -14.60
C PRO A 143 0.14 -28.29 -16.05
N ALA A 144 1.21 -29.06 -16.26
CA ALA A 144 1.53 -29.62 -17.55
C ALA A 144 0.40 -30.59 -17.93
N VAL A 145 -0.52 -30.14 -18.77
CA VAL A 145 -1.50 -31.02 -19.41
C VAL A 145 -0.83 -31.60 -20.65
N ALA A 146 -0.68 -32.92 -20.63
CA ALA A 146 -0.19 -33.79 -21.69
C ALA A 146 -1.16 -33.90 -22.86
#